data_AF-A0A9X4NV15-F1
#
_entry.id   AF-A0A9X4NV15-F1
#
_cell.length_a   1.000
_cell.length_b   1.000
_cell.length_c   1.000
_cell.angle_alpha   90.00
_cell.angle_beta   90.00
_cell.angle_gamma   90.00
#
_symmetry.space_group_name_H-M   'P 1'
#
loop_
_entity.id
_entity.type
_entity.pdbx_description
1 polymer ?
#
loop_
_entity_poly.entity_id
_entity_poly.type
_entity_poly.pdbx_seq_one_letter_code
_entity_poly.pdbx_strand_id
1 'polypeptide(L)'
;MKPSRVDLMALVLVLATGLSWWLGEGAALTQGHLGQAATLAVLALAVLKGALIALDYMELRHAPALWRRAVLGWLAVVIALVLLASLLPRL
;
A
#
# COMPACT_ATOMS: atom_id res chain seq x y z
N MET A 1 -22.00 -9.92 -18.41
CA MET A 1 -21.47 -10.58 -17.19
C MET A 1 -21.45 -9.52 -16.09
N LYS A 2 -21.96 -9.80 -14.88
CA LYS A 2 -21.93 -8.83 -13.77
C LYS A 2 -20.53 -8.89 -13.13
N PRO A 3 -19.87 -7.74 -12.87
CA PRO A 3 -18.53 -7.75 -12.28
C PRO A 3 -18.56 -8.42 -10.90
N SER A 4 -17.63 -9.34 -10.68
CA SER A 4 -17.46 -10.00 -9.38
C SER A 4 -16.70 -9.09 -8.41
N ARG A 5 -16.73 -9.43 -7.12
CA ARG A 5 -15.96 -8.71 -6.10
C ARG A 5 -14.45 -8.71 -6.40
N VAL A 6 -13.94 -9.82 -6.92
CA VAL A 6 -12.53 -9.98 -7.29
C VAL A 6 -12.18 -9.06 -8.45
N ASP A 7 -13.06 -8.93 -9.46
CA ASP A 7 -12.85 -8.00 -10.58
C ASP A 7 -12.76 -6.55 -10.10
N LEU A 8 -13.58 -6.19 -9.11
CA LEU A 8 -13.55 -4.85 -8.52
C LEU A 8 -12.26 -4.62 -7.72
N MET A 9 -11.79 -5.61 -6.95
CA MET A 9 -10.50 -5.51 -6.26
C MET A 9 -9.34 -5.41 -7.25
N ALA A 10 -9.37 -6.19 -8.33
CA ALA A 10 -8.38 -6.11 -9.40
C ALA A 10 -8.31 -4.71 -9.99
N LEU A 11 -9.46 -4.11 -10.33
CA LEU A 11 -9.53 -2.75 -10.86
C LEU A 11 -8.96 -1.73 -9.86
N VAL A 12 -9.33 -1.83 -8.58
CA VAL A 12 -8.78 -0.96 -7.53
C VAL A 12 -7.26 -1.11 -7.43
N LEU A 13 -6.73 -2.33 -7.49
CA LEU A 13 -5.28 -2.58 -7.45
C LEU A 13 -4.56 -2.01 -8.68
N VAL A 14 -5.13 -2.11 -9.87
CA VAL A 14 -4.58 -1.53 -11.10
C VAL A 14 -4.53 0.00 -10.97
N LEU A 15 -5.63 0.63 -10.55
CA LEU A 15 -5.68 2.08 -10.35
C LEU A 15 -4.70 2.54 -9.26
N ALA A 16 -4.63 1.83 -8.14
CA ALA A 16 -3.69 2.12 -7.06
C ALA A 16 -2.23 1.96 -7.52
N THR A 17 -1.96 1.02 -8.42
CA THR A 17 -0.63 0.82 -9.00
C THR A 17 -0.25 1.97 -9.93
N GLY A 18 -1.13 2.32 -10.88
CA GLY A 18 -0.91 3.45 -11.78
C GLY A 18 -0.73 4.77 -11.03
N LEU A 19 -1.55 5.02 -10.01
CA LEU A 19 -1.42 6.20 -9.17
C LEU A 19 -0.10 6.19 -8.37
N SER A 20 0.28 5.05 -7.78
CA SER A 20 1.54 4.96 -7.04
C SER A 20 2.77 5.12 -7.94
N TRP A 21 2.71 4.66 -9.18
CA TRP A 21 3.77 4.83 -10.17
C TRP A 21 3.93 6.31 -10.54
N TRP A 22 2.84 6.98 -10.91
CA TRP A 22 2.84 8.40 -11.25
C TRP A 22 3.32 9.28 -10.08
N LEU A 23 2.85 9.00 -8.86
CA LEU A 23 3.30 9.71 -7.65
C LEU A 23 4.77 9.42 -7.31
N GLY A 24 5.24 8.20 -7.53
CA GLY A 24 6.62 7.81 -7.26
C GLY A 24 7.62 8.53 -8.16
N GLU A 25 7.31 8.62 -9.45
CA GLU A 25 8.10 9.40 -10.41
C GLU A 25 8.05 10.90 -10.10
N GLY A 26 6.86 11.43 -9.81
CA GLY A 26 6.70 12.81 -9.36
C GLY A 26 7.51 13.12 -8.09
N ALA A 27 7.51 12.22 -7.10
CA ALA A 27 8.27 12.36 -5.86
C ALA A 27 9.78 12.40 -6.11
N ALA A 28 10.29 11.60 -7.05
CA ALA A 28 11.70 11.60 -7.41
C ALA A 28 12.15 12.92 -8.08
N LEU A 29 11.24 13.59 -8.79
CA LEU A 29 11.51 14.83 -9.50
C LEU A 29 11.26 16.10 -8.65
N THR A 30 10.57 15.98 -7.51
CA THR A 30 10.12 17.13 -6.71
C THR A 30 10.79 17.16 -5.34
N GLN A 31 11.44 18.28 -4.99
CA GLN A 31 12.11 18.46 -3.70
C GLN A 31 11.19 19.07 -2.63
N GLY A 32 11.57 18.93 -1.36
CA GLY A 32 10.87 19.55 -0.22
C GLY A 32 9.54 18.88 0.15
N HIS A 33 8.56 19.69 0.61
CA HIS A 33 7.30 19.21 1.17
C HIS A 33 6.43 18.43 0.17
N LEU A 34 6.49 18.77 -1.12
CA LEU A 34 5.71 18.10 -2.16
C LEU A 34 6.19 16.66 -2.41
N GLY A 35 7.52 16.45 -2.48
CA GLY A 35 8.10 15.11 -2.59
C GLY A 35 7.80 14.24 -1.37
N GLN A 36 7.77 14.85 -0.18
CA GLN A 36 7.38 14.15 1.05
C GLN A 36 5.90 13.74 1.03
N ALA A 37 4.99 14.64 0.63
CA ALA A 37 3.56 14.32 0.52
C ALA A 37 3.32 13.18 -0.49
N ALA A 38 4.01 13.19 -1.64
CA ALA A 38 3.94 12.13 -2.62
C ALA A 38 4.48 10.79 -2.07
N THR A 39 5.58 10.80 -1.30
CA THR A 39 6.12 9.60 -0.64
C THR A 39 5.11 8.99 0.34
N LEU A 40 4.47 9.83 1.18
CA LEU A 40 3.45 9.39 2.13
C LEU A 40 2.22 8.82 1.42
N ALA A 41 1.81 9.42 0.30
CA ALA A 41 0.71 8.92 -0.52
C ALA A 41 1.04 7.54 -1.13
N VAL A 42 2.27 7.35 -1.63
CA VAL A 42 2.73 6.04 -2.13
C VAL A 42 2.72 4.98 -1.02
N LEU A 43 3.16 5.32 0.20
CA LEU A 43 3.11 4.41 1.35
C LEU A 43 1.67 4.07 1.76
N ALA A 44 0.77 5.04 1.76
CA ALA A 44 -0.66 4.80 2.01
C ALA A 44 -1.27 3.86 0.97
N LEU A 45 -0.93 4.04 -0.31
CA LEU A 45 -1.33 3.12 -1.39
C LEU A 45 -0.73 1.73 -1.21
N ALA A 46 0.51 1.61 -0.72
CA ALA A 46 1.13 0.32 -0.42
C ALA A 46 0.38 -0.43 0.71
N VAL A 47 -0.03 0.26 1.78
CA VAL A 47 -0.87 -0.31 2.84
C VAL A 47 -2.19 -0.81 2.27
N LEU A 48 -2.88 0.02 1.48
CA LEU A 48 -4.17 -0.33 0.87
C LEU A 48 -4.03 -1.58 0.00
N LYS A 49 -3.08 -1.58 -0.93
CA LYS A 49 -2.83 -2.72 -1.85
C LYS A 49 -2.50 -3.99 -1.07
N GLY A 50 -1.56 -3.90 -0.12
CA GLY A 50 -1.16 -5.05 0.70
C GLY A 50 -2.31 -5.64 1.50
N ALA A 51 -3.16 -4.80 2.09
CA ALA A 51 -4.34 -5.24 2.84
C ALA A 51 -5.38 -5.91 1.94
N LEU A 52 -5.66 -5.35 0.75
CA LEU A 52 -6.59 -5.94 -0.21
C LEU A 52 -6.11 -7.31 -0.71
N ILE A 53 -4.82 -7.43 -1.05
CA ILE A 53 -4.24 -8.71 -1.48
C ILE A 53 -4.32 -9.74 -0.35
N ALA A 54 -3.90 -9.37 0.86
CA ALA A 54 -3.93 -10.27 2.01
C ALA A 54 -5.37 -10.76 2.30
N LEU A 55 -6.34 -9.86 2.37
CA LEU A 55 -7.69 -10.21 2.79
C LEU A 55 -8.51 -10.91 1.70
N ASP A 56 -8.40 -10.45 0.45
CA ASP A 56 -9.33 -10.85 -0.62
C ASP A 56 -8.69 -11.76 -1.69
N TYR A 57 -7.36 -11.77 -1.86
CA TYR A 57 -6.68 -12.70 -2.76
C TYR A 57 -6.03 -13.88 -2.04
N MET A 58 -5.45 -13.67 -0.86
CA MET A 58 -4.92 -14.76 -0.02
C MET A 58 -6.01 -15.39 0.88
N GLU A 59 -7.26 -14.95 0.73
CA GLU A 59 -8.44 -15.38 1.50
C GLU A 59 -8.27 -15.28 3.03
N LEU A 60 -7.34 -14.46 3.54
CA LEU A 60 -7.11 -14.30 4.98
C LEU A 60 -8.29 -13.67 5.72
N ARG A 61 -9.29 -13.17 5.00
CA ARG A 61 -10.57 -12.72 5.56
C ARG A 61 -11.27 -13.83 6.35
N HIS A 62 -11.21 -15.07 5.88
CA HIS A 62 -11.84 -16.24 6.51
C HIS A 62 -10.86 -17.09 7.33
N ALA A 63 -9.56 -16.76 7.26
CA ALA A 63 -8.53 -17.46 8.02
C ALA A 63 -8.61 -17.17 9.54
N PRO A 64 -8.04 -18.06 10.38
CA PRO A 64 -7.92 -17.82 11.82
C PRO A 64 -7.27 -16.47 12.14
N ALA A 65 -7.74 -15.83 13.21
CA ALA A 65 -7.34 -14.46 13.56
C ALA A 65 -5.82 -14.31 13.78
N LEU A 66 -5.13 -15.37 14.21
CA LEU A 66 -3.67 -15.39 14.37
C LEU A 66 -2.95 -15.10 13.05
N TRP A 67 -3.31 -15.80 11.97
CA TRP A 67 -2.69 -15.64 10.66
C TRP A 67 -2.99 -14.27 10.05
N ARG A 68 -4.24 -13.84 10.15
CA ARG A 68 -4.65 -12.51 9.69
C ARG A 68 -3.88 -11.40 10.40
N ARG A 69 -3.72 -11.50 11.72
CA ARG A 69 -2.95 -10.53 12.53
C ARG A 69 -1.46 -10.59 12.24
N ALA A 70 -0.89 -11.77 12.04
CA ALA A 70 0.51 -11.93 11.73
C ALA A 70 0.86 -11.25 10.39
N VAL A 71 0.08 -11.48 9.33
CA VAL A 71 0.34 -10.90 8.00
C VAL A 71 0.09 -9.40 7.98
N LEU A 72 -1.04 -8.92 8.53
CA LEU A 72 -1.32 -7.49 8.59
C LEU A 72 -0.37 -6.74 9.54
N GLY A 73 0.01 -7.37 10.65
CA GLY A 73 1.00 -6.84 11.58
C GLY A 73 2.38 -6.74 10.93
N TRP A 74 2.78 -7.75 10.17
CA TRP A 74 4.02 -7.70 9.40
C TRP A 74 4.01 -6.60 8.34
N LEU A 75 2.91 -6.43 7.60
CA LEU A 75 2.72 -5.32 6.68
C LEU A 75 2.90 -3.97 7.39
N ALA A 76 2.28 -3.81 8.57
CA ALA A 76 2.42 -2.59 9.36
C ALA A 76 3.87 -2.33 9.82
N VAL A 77 4.59 -3.38 10.24
CA VAL A 77 6.02 -3.28 10.61
C VAL A 77 6.86 -2.82 9.40
N VAL A 78 6.70 -3.45 8.24
CA VAL A 78 7.45 -3.08 7.03
C VAL A 78 7.16 -1.64 6.63
N ILE A 79 5.89 -1.22 6.65
CA ILE A 79 5.51 0.16 6.33
C ILE A 79 6.11 1.15 7.33
N ALA A 80 6.10 0.83 8.62
CA ALA A 80 6.71 1.67 9.65
C ALA A 80 8.23 1.81 9.47
N LEU A 81 8.92 0.71 9.12
CA LEU A 81 10.36 0.73 8.82
C LEU A 81 10.67 1.59 7.59
N VAL A 82 9.90 1.45 6.51
CA VAL A 82 10.10 2.26 5.30
C VAL A 82 9.77 3.73 5.57
N LEU A 83 8.71 4.01 6.34
CA LEU A 83 8.37 5.37 6.74
C LEU A 83 9.52 5.98 7.56
N LEU A 84 10.05 5.27 8.56
CA LEU A 84 11.18 5.73 9.36
C LEU A 84 12.41 5.99 8.48
N ALA A 85 12.75 5.06 7.59
CA ALA A 85 13.86 5.22 6.64
C ALA A 85 13.67 6.44 5.73
N SER A 86 12.42 6.73 5.34
CA SER A 86 12.11 7.93 4.57
C SER A 86 12.25 9.21 5.40
N LEU A 87 11.98 9.19 6.70
CA LEU A 87 12.07 10.37 7.56
C LEU A 87 13.50 10.63 8.06
N LEU A 88 14.33 9.60 8.18
CA LEU A 88 15.68 9.69 8.76
C LEU A 88 16.59 10.77 8.13
N PRO A 89 16.63 11.00 6.81
CA PRO A 89 17.44 12.06 6.20
C PRO A 89 16.97 13.49 6.53
N ARG A 90 15.80 13.64 7.16
CA ARG A 90 15.12 14.91 7.43
C ARG A 90 15.08 15.26 8.92
N LEU A 91 15.61 14.39 9.78
CA LEU A 91 15.78 14.60 11.22
C LEU A 91 17.14 15.24 11.49
#